data_AF-A0A4Q3FVG8-F1
#
_entry.id   AF-A0A4Q3FVG8-F1
#
_cell.length_a   1.000
_cell.length_b   1.000
_cell.length_c   1.000
_cell.angle_alpha   90.00
_cell.angle_beta   90.00
_cell.angle_gamma   90.00
#
_symmetry.space_group_name_H-M   'P 1'
#
loop_
_entity.id
_entity.type
_entity.pdbx_description
1 polymer ?
#
loop_
_entity_poly.entity_id
_entity_poly.type
_entity_poly.pdbx_seq_one_letter_code
_entity_poly.pdbx_strand_id
1 'polypeptide(L)' 'MDILIKNVQEKHLPLINELAKTLDFEVSEPVNESGYDPDFIAKIKQGDEDIRAGRTTKITLDDIWK' A
#
# COMPACT_ATOMS: atom_id res chain seq x y z
N MET A 1 19.54 9.23 7.74
CA MET A 1 19.34 9.72 6.35
C MET A 1 18.81 8.52 5.63
N ASP A 2 17.57 8.59 5.18
CA ASP A 2 16.83 7.40 4.81
C ASP A 2 16.69 7.39 3.29
N ILE A 3 17.06 6.25 2.67
CA ILE A 3 17.14 6.11 1.21
C ILE A 3 16.10 5.10 0.76
N LEU A 4 15.23 5.51 -0.16
CA LEU A 4 14.23 4.64 -0.78
C LEU A 4 14.69 4.22 -2.18
N ILE A 5 14.78 2.91 -2.40
CA ILE A 5 15.15 2.32 -3.70
C ILE A 5 13.92 1.68 -4.33
N LYS A 6 13.39 2.26 -5.41
CA LYS A 6 12.22 1.75 -6.15
C LYS A 6 12.63 0.83 -7.30
N ASN A 7 11.73 -0.05 -7.73
CA ASN A 7 11.90 -0.98 -8.86
C ASN A 7 13.05 -2.01 -8.70
N VAL A 8 13.30 -2.47 -7.47
CA VAL A 8 14.28 -3.54 -7.21
C VAL A 8 13.73 -4.88 -7.67
N GLN A 9 14.50 -5.61 -8.48
CA GLN A 9 14.15 -6.99 -8.84
C GLN A 9 14.56 -7.95 -7.72
N GLU A 10 13.73 -8.97 -7.42
CA GLU A 10 13.98 -9.93 -6.34
C GLU A 10 15.37 -10.59 -6.42
N LYS A 11 15.85 -10.86 -7.63
CA LYS A 11 17.18 -11.45 -7.88
C LYS A 11 18.36 -10.62 -7.34
N HIS A 12 18.15 -9.34 -7.08
CA HIS A 12 19.17 -8.42 -6.59
C HIS A 12 19.13 -8.23 -5.06
N LEU A 13 18.12 -8.75 -4.36
CA LEU A 13 18.02 -8.67 -2.90
C LEU A 13 19.23 -9.29 -2.16
N PRO A 14 19.81 -10.44 -2.59
CA PRO A 14 20.99 -10.99 -1.94
C PRO A 14 22.19 -10.04 -2.01
N LEU A 15 22.37 -9.35 -3.13
CA LEU A 15 23.45 -8.37 -3.32
C LEU A 15 23.26 -7.14 -2.42
N ILE A 16 22.03 -6.65 -2.30
CA ILE A 16 21.69 -5.52 -1.43
C ILE A 16 21.95 -5.88 0.03
N ASN A 17 21.62 -7.10 0.46
CA ASN A 17 21.91 -7.57 1.81
C ASN A 17 23.41 -7.66 2.12
N GLU A 18 24.24 -8.09 1.17
CA GLU A 18 25.69 -8.10 1.34
C GLU A 18 26.28 -6.68 1.42
N LEU A 19 25.75 -5.76 0.62
CA LEU A 19 26.11 -4.33 0.70
C LEU A 19 25.71 -3.72 2.04
N ALA A 20 24.50 -4.04 2.53
CA ALA A 20 23.98 -3.62 3.82
C ALA A 20 24.91 -4.01 4.98
N LYS A 21 25.38 -5.26 4.99
CA LYS A 21 26.36 -5.74 5.98
C LYS A 21 27.71 -5.02 5.88
N THR A 22 28.17 -4.74 4.66
CA THR A 22 29.49 -4.14 4.43
C THR A 22 29.50 -2.66 4.82
N LEU A 23 28.38 -1.97 4.59
CA LEU A 23 28.22 -0.53 4.79
C LEU A 23 27.45 -0.18 6.07
N ASP A 24 27.11 -1.18 6.88
CA ASP A 24 26.44 -1.09 8.17
C ASP A 24 25.14 -0.27 8.12
N PHE A 25 24.28 -0.57 7.13
CA PHE A 25 22.93 0.00 7.03
C PHE A 25 21.86 -1.09 7.09
N GLU A 26 20.68 -0.72 7.56
CA GLU A 26 19.55 -1.63 7.69
C GLU A 26 18.64 -1.56 6.46
N VAL A 27 18.23 -2.73 5.94
CA VAL A 27 17.25 -2.84 4.86
C VAL A 27 15.90 -3.10 5.48
N SER A 28 15.06 -2.08 5.57
CA SER A 28 13.66 -2.21 5.96
C SER A 28 12.77 -2.24 4.73
N GLU A 29 11.75 -3.11 4.73
CA GLU A 29 10.65 -2.97 3.79
C GLU A 29 10.01 -1.57 3.96
N PRO A 30 9.57 -0.93 2.86
CA PRO A 30 8.91 0.36 2.97
C PRO A 30 7.72 0.21 3.93
N VAL A 31 7.68 1.08 4.95
CA VAL A 31 6.46 1.33 5.70
C VAL A 31 5.38 1.60 4.66
N ASN A 32 4.37 0.73 4.58
CA ASN A 32 3.30 0.80 3.58
C ASN A 32 2.93 2.26 3.31
N GLU A 33 3.28 2.77 2.12
CA GLU A 33 3.32 4.21 1.80
C GLU A 33 1.98 4.93 2.04
N SER A 34 0.86 4.21 2.20
CA SER A 34 -0.43 4.84 2.47
C SER A 34 -0.58 5.32 3.92
N GLY A 35 0.18 4.76 4.87
CA GLY A 35 -0.08 4.96 6.32
C GLY A 35 -1.43 4.42 6.80
N TYR A 36 -2.27 3.92 5.88
CA TYR A 36 -3.53 3.27 6.17
C TYR A 36 -3.37 1.77 6.28
N ASP A 37 -4.22 1.19 7.12
CA ASP A 37 -4.35 -0.23 7.31
C ASP A 37 -4.62 -0.98 5.98
N PRO A 38 -3.99 -2.13 5.71
CA PRO A 38 -4.20 -2.88 4.48
C PRO A 38 -5.66 -3.27 4.20
N ASP A 39 -6.46 -3.57 5.24
CA ASP A 39 -7.88 -3.90 5.07
C ASP A 39 -8.67 -2.67 4.63
N PHE A 40 -8.26 -1.47 5.06
CA PHE A 40 -8.84 -0.23 4.59
C PHE A 40 -8.59 -0.04 3.09
N ILE A 41 -7.35 -0.25 2.63
CA ILE A 41 -7.02 -0.18 1.19
C ILE A 41 -7.83 -1.19 0.39
N ALA A 42 -7.99 -2.42 0.90
CA ALA A 42 -8.79 -3.45 0.25
C ALA A 42 -10.26 -3.05 0.11
N LYS A 43 -10.86 -2.46 1.16
CA LYS A 43 -12.25 -1.97 1.14
C LYS A 43 -12.46 -0.85 0.13
N ILE A 44 -11.53 0.09 0.02
CA ILE A 44 -11.62 1.18 -0.98
C ILE A 44 -11.58 0.62 -2.40
N LYS A 45 -10.64 -0.28 -2.70
CA LYS A 45 -10.57 -0.93 -4.02
C LYS A 45 -11.85 -1.69 -4.37
N GLN A 46 -12.41 -2.43 -3.40
CA GLN A 46 -13.69 -3.11 -3.60
C GLN A 46 -14.82 -2.11 -3.90
N GLY A 47 -14.86 -0.97 -3.19
CA GLY A 47 -15.83 0.09 -3.44
C GLY A 47 -15.72 0.67 -4.86
N ASP A 48 -14.50 0.92 -5.35
CA ASP A 48 -14.27 1.40 -6.72
C ASP A 48 -14.77 0.38 -7.77
N GLU A 49 -14.55 -0.91 -7.54
CA GLU A 49 -15.08 -1.98 -8.39
C GLU A 49 -16.61 -2.06 -8.35
N ASP A 50 -17.21 -1.90 -7.17
CA ASP A 50 -18.66 -1.90 -6.99
C ASP A 50 -19.31 -0.72 -7.71
N ILE A 51 -18.71 0.48 -7.65
CA ILE A 51 -19.13 1.66 -8.43
C ILE A 51 -19.07 1.36 -9.92
N ARG A 52 -17.94 0.84 -10.40
CA ARG A 52 -17.75 0.50 -11.82
C ARG A 52 -18.73 -0.58 -12.30
N ALA A 53 -19.04 -1.55 -11.45
CA ALA A 53 -19.99 -2.62 -11.74
C ALA A 53 -21.46 -2.21 -11.54
N GLY A 54 -21.74 -0.99 -11.07
CA GLY A 54 -23.08 -0.52 -10.78
C GLY A 54 -23.73 -1.17 -9.55
N ARG A 55 -22.94 -1.83 -8.69
CA ARG A 55 -23.39 -2.43 -7.41
C ARG A 55 -23.50 -1.37 -6.31
N THR A 56 -24.16 -0.25 -6.62
CA THR A 56 -24.34 0.87 -5.69
C THR A 56 -25.82 1.09 -5.44
N THR A 57 -26.15 1.65 -4.27
CA THR A 57 -27.52 2.05 -3.94
C THR A 57 -27.54 3.56 -3.79
N LYS A 58 -28.46 4.21 -4.49
CA LYS A 58 -28.68 5.65 -4.34
C LYS A 58 -29.43 5.89 -3.04
N ILE A 59 -28.84 6.68 -2.15
CA ILE A 59 -29.42 7.09 -0.88
C ILE A 59 -29.59 8.61 -0.88
N THR A 60 -30.60 9.12 -0.17
CA THR A 60 -30.78 10.56 0.04
C THR A 60 -30.12 10.98 1.35
N LEU A 61 -29.92 12.30 1.55
CA LEU A 61 -29.33 12.79 2.80
C LEU A 61 -30.21 12.48 4.02
N ASP A 62 -31.52 12.48 3.85
CA ASP A 62 -32.49 12.15 4.90
C ASP A 62 -32.39 10.67 5.35
N ASP A 63 -31.86 9.79 4.49
CA ASP A 63 -31.65 8.37 4.83
C ASP A 63 -30.42 8.15 5.71
N ILE A 64 -29.46 9.09 5.70
CA ILE A 64 -28.17 8.99 6.40
C ILE A 64 -28.25 9.55 7.82
N TRP A 65 -29.04 10.62 8.01
CA TRP A 65 -29.12 11.37 9.26
C TRP A 65 -30.45 11.16 10.00
N LYS A 66 -30.79 9.90 10.31
CA LYS A 66 -32.00 9.54 11.08
C LYS A 66 -31.81 9.65 12.59
#